data_AF-A0A662UK75-F1
#
_entry.id   AF-A0A662UK75-F1
#
_cell.length_a   1.000
_cell.length_b   1.000
_cell.length_c   1.000
_cell.angle_alpha   90.00
_cell.angle_beta   90.00
_cell.angle_gamma   90.00
#
_symmetry.space_group_name_H-M   'P 1'
#
loop_
_entity.id
_entity.type
_entity.pdbx_description
1 polymer ?
#
loop_
_entity_poly.entity_id
_entity_poly.type
_entity_poly.pdbx_seq_one_letter_code
_entity_poly.pdbx_strand_id
1 'polypeptide(L)'
;MSQKGGGKELRIVTRPVVTDDVVKRDPKKQRILFIINEFKQLTEKSLVKLVYELKKEKDLDLGYSFIMLGDTPSSKELAEDLRILLYLGLIETDPVSRKIKLTANGEEFLEKNPVTGEDIDKLKEAIEELKPKIMSEESAAELITRGYRRRRRRPRR
;
A
#
# COMPACT_ATOMS: atom_id res chain seq x y z
N MET A 1 48.90 -37.37 -14.55
CA MET A 1 48.13 -36.82 -13.42
C MET A 1 46.99 -35.99 -13.99
N SER A 2 45.75 -36.27 -13.57
CA SER A 2 44.51 -35.70 -14.12
C SER A 2 44.05 -34.50 -13.30
N GLN A 3 43.70 -33.38 -13.93
CA GLN A 3 43.02 -32.26 -13.28
C GLN A 3 41.77 -31.90 -14.08
N LYS A 4 40.60 -32.32 -13.55
CA LYS A 4 39.28 -31.91 -14.01
C LYS A 4 38.95 -30.54 -13.43
N GLY A 5 38.81 -29.52 -14.28
CA GLY A 5 38.28 -28.21 -13.89
C GLY A 5 36.76 -28.24 -13.86
N GLY A 6 36.17 -28.04 -12.68
CA GLY A 6 34.72 -28.03 -12.47
C GLY A 6 34.06 -26.84 -13.16
N GLY A 7 33.20 -27.14 -14.14
CA GLY A 7 32.30 -26.16 -14.75
C GLY A 7 31.28 -25.70 -13.72
N LYS A 8 31.14 -24.37 -13.55
CA LYS A 8 30.09 -23.77 -12.73
C LYS A 8 28.74 -24.06 -13.39
N GLU A 9 27.99 -25.01 -12.86
CA GLU A 9 26.60 -25.24 -13.27
C GLU A 9 25.79 -23.97 -12.96
N LEU A 10 25.33 -23.30 -14.02
CA LEU A 10 24.34 -22.23 -13.92
C LEU A 10 23.02 -22.84 -13.45
N ARG A 11 22.72 -22.75 -12.15
CA ARG A 11 21.37 -23.04 -11.64
C ARG A 11 20.44 -21.92 -12.06
N ILE A 12 19.70 -22.14 -13.15
CA ILE A 12 18.57 -21.29 -13.54
C ILE A 12 17.46 -21.54 -12.52
N VAL A 13 17.32 -20.63 -11.55
CA VAL A 13 16.18 -20.62 -10.63
C VAL A 13 15.05 -19.87 -11.30
N THR A 14 14.08 -20.59 -11.84
CA THR A 14 12.84 -20.01 -12.38
C THR A 14 12.00 -19.48 -11.22
N ARG A 15 12.09 -18.17 -10.95
CA ARG A 15 11.15 -17.50 -10.06
C ARG A 15 9.87 -17.20 -10.85
N PRO A 16 8.68 -17.51 -10.33
CA PRO A 16 7.44 -17.07 -10.96
C PRO A 16 7.47 -15.56 -11.12
N VAL A 17 7.23 -15.05 -12.33
CA VAL A 17 7.13 -13.62 -12.57
C VAL A 17 5.77 -13.17 -12.06
N VAL A 18 5.76 -12.29 -11.07
CA VAL A 18 4.52 -11.60 -10.66
C VAL A 18 4.17 -10.63 -11.79
N THR A 19 2.96 -10.77 -12.33
CA THR A 19 2.44 -9.94 -13.44
C THR A 19 1.13 -9.26 -13.03
N ASP A 20 0.70 -8.27 -13.82
CA ASP A 20 -0.55 -7.53 -13.62
C ASP A 20 -1.78 -8.45 -13.52
N ASP A 21 -1.74 -9.64 -14.12
CA ASP A 21 -2.83 -10.61 -14.07
C ASP A 21 -3.11 -11.11 -12.64
N VAL A 22 -2.10 -11.08 -11.76
CA VAL A 22 -2.29 -11.37 -10.33
C VAL A 22 -3.22 -10.33 -9.68
N VAL A 23 -3.10 -9.06 -10.09
CA VAL A 23 -3.94 -7.97 -9.58
C VAL A 23 -5.33 -8.01 -10.23
N LYS A 24 -5.42 -8.34 -11.52
CA LYS A 24 -6.73 -8.48 -12.22
C LYS A 24 -7.62 -9.57 -11.63
N ARG A 25 -7.03 -10.62 -11.06
CA ARG A 25 -7.76 -11.75 -10.46
C ARG A 25 -8.00 -11.59 -8.96
N ASP A 26 -7.47 -10.53 -8.35
CA ASP A 26 -7.56 -10.31 -6.91
C ASP A 26 -8.36 -9.03 -6.60
N PRO A 27 -9.64 -9.18 -6.21
CA PRO A 27 -10.48 -8.06 -5.84
C PRO A 27 -9.93 -7.23 -4.67
N LYS A 28 -9.15 -7.83 -3.75
CA LYS A 28 -8.58 -7.09 -2.61
C LYS A 28 -7.58 -6.06 -3.10
N LYS A 29 -6.69 -6.45 -4.02
CA LYS A 29 -5.67 -5.57 -4.60
C LYS A 29 -6.29 -4.45 -5.44
N GLN A 30 -7.34 -4.76 -6.20
CA GLN A 30 -8.10 -3.76 -6.95
C GLN A 30 -8.77 -2.73 -6.04
N ARG A 31 -9.41 -3.19 -4.95
CA ARG A 31 -10.02 -2.29 -3.95
C ARG A 31 -8.96 -1.43 -3.26
N ILE A 32 -7.76 -1.94 -3.01
CA ILE A 32 -6.64 -1.13 -2.50
C ILE A 32 -6.21 -0.05 -3.50
N LEU A 33 -6.05 -0.39 -4.78
CA LEU A 33 -5.74 0.60 -5.82
C LEU A 33 -6.82 1.68 -5.91
N PHE A 34 -8.09 1.29 -5.85
CA PHE A 34 -9.23 2.21 -5.81
C PHE A 34 -9.16 3.15 -4.60
N ILE A 35 -8.92 2.63 -3.40
CA ILE A 35 -8.77 3.44 -2.18
C ILE A 35 -7.64 4.46 -2.33
N ILE A 36 -6.48 4.04 -2.85
CA ILE A 36 -5.34 4.93 -3.06
C ILE A 36 -5.69 6.03 -4.08
N ASN A 37 -6.45 5.71 -5.13
CA ASN A 37 -6.94 6.68 -6.11
C ASN A 37 -7.82 7.76 -5.47
N GLU A 38 -8.76 7.37 -4.61
CA GLU A 38 -9.72 8.28 -3.97
C GLU A 38 -9.02 9.24 -2.97
N PHE A 39 -7.98 8.76 -2.28
CA PHE A 39 -7.17 9.58 -1.38
C PHE A 39 -6.08 10.38 -2.10
N LYS A 40 -5.75 10.03 -3.35
CA LYS A 40 -4.62 10.52 -4.16
C LYS A 40 -3.24 10.19 -3.60
N GLN A 41 -3.03 10.35 -2.29
CA GLN A 41 -1.83 9.94 -1.60
C GLN A 41 -2.07 9.76 -0.10
N LEU A 42 -1.47 8.74 0.50
CA LEU A 42 -1.51 8.49 1.94
C LEU A 42 -0.35 7.61 2.39
N THR A 43 0.04 7.66 3.66
CA THR A 43 1.06 6.73 4.17
C THR A 43 0.51 5.30 4.28
N GLU A 44 1.40 4.31 4.23
CA GLU A 44 1.05 2.89 4.46
C GLU A 44 0.30 2.71 5.79
N LYS A 45 0.75 3.38 6.85
CA LYS A 45 0.11 3.33 8.16
C LYS A 45 -1.35 3.80 8.09
N SER A 46 -1.60 4.91 7.42
CA SER A 46 -2.94 5.48 7.27
C SER A 46 -3.83 4.61 6.37
N LEU A 47 -3.26 3.95 5.36
CA LEU A 47 -3.99 2.97 4.57
C LEU A 47 -4.39 1.76 5.41
N VAL A 48 -3.48 1.18 6.19
CA VAL A 48 -3.79 0.07 7.11
C VAL A 48 -4.87 0.46 8.10
N LYS A 49 -4.78 1.67 8.65
CA LYS A 49 -5.80 2.22 9.56
C LYS A 49 -7.15 2.37 8.87
N LEU A 50 -7.20 2.96 7.68
CA LEU A 50 -8.43 3.11 6.90
C LEU A 50 -9.09 1.76 6.64
N VAL A 51 -8.35 0.75 6.17
CA VAL A 51 -8.91 -0.58 5.90
C VAL A 51 -9.44 -1.23 7.18
N TYR A 52 -8.77 -1.03 8.31
CA TYR A 52 -9.26 -1.48 9.61
C TYR A 52 -10.55 -0.76 10.03
N GLU A 53 -10.62 0.56 9.87
CA GLU A 53 -11.83 1.33 10.21
C GLU A 53 -13.01 1.03 9.27
N LEU A 54 -12.77 0.74 7.99
CA LEU A 54 -13.80 0.27 7.06
C LEU A 54 -14.44 -1.02 7.59
N LYS A 55 -13.63 -1.98 8.03
CA LYS A 55 -14.14 -3.22 8.64
C LYS A 55 -14.86 -2.96 9.96
N LYS A 56 -14.30 -2.09 10.81
CA LYS A 56 -14.78 -1.89 12.20
C LYS A 56 -16.01 -0.99 12.30
N GLU A 57 -16.03 0.12 11.57
CA GLU A 57 -17.05 1.19 11.70
C GLU A 57 -18.10 1.14 10.59
N LYS A 58 -17.77 0.53 9.45
CA LYS A 58 -18.63 0.52 8.25
C LYS A 58 -19.09 -0.89 7.84
N ASP A 59 -18.68 -1.92 8.59
CA ASP A 59 -18.95 -3.33 8.28
C ASP A 59 -18.50 -3.74 6.86
N LEU A 60 -17.46 -3.06 6.34
CA LEU A 60 -16.89 -3.30 5.02
C LEU A 60 -15.58 -4.09 5.17
N ASP A 61 -15.70 -5.42 5.17
CA ASP A 61 -14.53 -6.30 5.24
C ASP A 61 -13.88 -6.49 3.85
N LEU A 62 -12.67 -5.97 3.69
CA LEU A 62 -11.84 -6.19 2.49
C LEU A 62 -11.08 -7.53 2.53
N GLY A 63 -11.30 -8.34 3.57
CA GLY A 63 -10.74 -9.67 3.73
C GLY A 63 -9.32 -9.68 4.28
N TYR A 64 -8.88 -8.60 4.94
CA TYR A 64 -7.57 -8.54 5.60
C TYR A 64 -7.69 -8.89 7.09
N SER A 65 -6.72 -9.66 7.58
CA SER A 65 -6.55 -9.91 9.01
C SER A 65 -5.74 -8.78 9.67
N PHE A 66 -6.11 -8.43 10.90
CA PHE A 66 -5.46 -7.36 11.67
C PHE A 66 -5.03 -7.86 13.04
N ILE A 67 -3.85 -7.40 13.46
CA ILE A 67 -3.38 -7.47 14.85
C ILE A 67 -3.25 -6.06 15.40
N MET A 68 -3.53 -5.88 16.69
CA MET A 68 -3.36 -4.62 17.38
C MET A 68 -1.99 -4.56 18.03
N LEU A 69 -1.19 -3.54 17.68
CA LEU A 69 0.08 -3.21 18.31
C LEU A 69 -0.13 -1.97 19.18
N GLY A 70 -0.55 -2.17 20.42
CA GLY A 70 -1.18 -1.12 21.22
C GLY A 70 -2.45 -0.63 20.52
N ASP A 71 -2.56 0.67 20.27
CA ASP A 71 -3.73 1.26 19.60
C ASP A 71 -3.59 1.33 18.06
N THR A 72 -2.53 0.76 17.49
CA THR A 72 -2.27 0.81 16.03
C THR A 72 -2.57 -0.54 15.38
N PRO A 73 -3.51 -0.61 14.41
CA PRO A 73 -3.73 -1.84 13.65
C PRO A 73 -2.55 -2.12 12.72
N SER A 74 -2.24 -3.41 12.51
CA SER A 74 -1.23 -3.90 11.58
C SER A 74 -1.76 -5.12 10.83
N SER A 75 -1.46 -5.22 9.54
CA SER A 75 -1.81 -6.38 8.71
C SER A 75 -0.62 -6.79 7.85
N LYS A 76 -0.16 -8.03 8.02
CA LYS A 76 0.94 -8.58 7.21
C LYS A 76 0.50 -8.79 5.76
N GLU A 77 -0.72 -9.27 5.56
CA GLU A 77 -1.32 -9.52 4.25
C GLU A 77 -1.41 -8.22 3.44
N LEU A 78 -1.92 -7.13 4.05
CA LEU A 78 -2.00 -5.84 3.38
C LEU A 78 -0.61 -5.29 3.03
N ALA A 79 0.37 -5.45 3.92
CA ALA A 79 1.75 -5.03 3.65
C ALA A 79 2.39 -5.85 2.50
N GLU A 80 2.09 -7.14 2.38
CA GLU A 80 2.54 -7.98 1.27
C GLU A 80 1.89 -7.58 -0.05
N ASP A 81 0.59 -7.28 -0.04
CA ASP A 81 -0.13 -6.80 -1.21
C ASP A 81 0.40 -5.46 -1.69
N LEU A 82 0.72 -4.53 -0.79
CA LEU A 82 1.37 -3.27 -1.15
C LEU A 82 2.75 -3.47 -1.76
N ARG A 83 3.54 -4.45 -1.28
CA ARG A 83 4.83 -4.78 -1.91
C ARG A 83 4.66 -5.33 -3.32
N ILE A 84 3.64 -6.15 -3.55
CA ILE A 84 3.31 -6.65 -4.89
C ILE A 84 2.95 -5.49 -5.82
N LEU A 85 2.09 -4.58 -5.37
CA LEU A 85 1.68 -3.41 -6.16
C LEU A 85 2.86 -2.46 -6.44
N LEU A 86 3.77 -2.27 -5.48
CA LEU A 86 5.02 -1.53 -5.68
C LEU A 86 5.95 -2.23 -6.67
N TYR A 87 6.10 -3.55 -6.56
CA TYR A 87 6.94 -4.35 -7.46
C TYR A 87 6.45 -4.30 -8.91
N LEU A 88 5.14 -4.32 -9.11
CA LEU A 88 4.50 -4.17 -10.42
C LEU A 88 4.51 -2.73 -10.94
N GLY A 89 4.91 -1.76 -10.10
CA GLY A 89 4.93 -0.35 -10.48
C GLY A 89 3.52 0.24 -10.68
N LEU A 90 2.49 -0.32 -10.05
CA LEU A 90 1.13 0.23 -10.06
C LEU A 90 0.95 1.33 -9.00
N ILE A 91 1.75 1.26 -7.94
CA ILE A 91 1.87 2.33 -6.95
C ILE A 91 3.33 2.68 -6.76
N GLU A 92 3.59 3.89 -6.28
CA GLU A 92 4.91 4.35 -5.88
C GLU A 92 4.89 5.00 -4.51
N THR A 93 6.03 4.97 -3.83
CA THR A 93 6.22 5.71 -2.58
C THR A 93 6.99 6.99 -2.88
N ASP A 94 6.37 8.14 -2.57
CA ASP A 94 7.05 9.42 -2.67
C ASP A 94 8.21 9.49 -1.67
N PRO A 95 9.45 9.76 -2.12
CA PRO A 95 10.64 9.65 -1.27
C PRO A 95 10.71 10.72 -0.16
N VAL A 96 9.98 11.83 -0.30
CA VAL A 96 10.06 12.97 0.63
C VAL A 96 9.01 12.85 1.73
N SER A 97 7.77 12.62 1.31
CA SER A 97 6.58 12.49 2.16
C SER A 97 6.38 11.08 2.70
N ARG A 98 6.94 10.06 2.03
CA ARG A 98 6.71 8.62 2.30
C ARG A 98 5.26 8.20 2.12
N LYS A 99 4.50 8.94 1.31
CA LYS A 99 3.12 8.60 0.94
C LYS A 99 3.13 7.70 -0.29
N ILE A 100 2.20 6.76 -0.29
CA ILE A 100 1.88 5.90 -1.42
C ILE A 100 0.86 6.63 -2.28
N LYS A 101 1.07 6.58 -3.60
CA LYS A 101 0.13 7.06 -4.63
C LYS A 101 0.17 6.14 -5.84
N LEU A 102 -0.81 6.26 -6.73
CA LEU A 102 -0.77 5.56 -8.02
C LEU A 102 0.33 6.12 -8.92
N THR A 103 0.90 5.25 -9.75
CA THR A 103 1.68 5.65 -10.92
C THR A 103 0.74 5.85 -12.12
N ALA A 104 1.25 6.38 -13.23
CA ALA A 104 0.51 6.41 -14.49
C ALA A 104 0.02 5.01 -14.91
N ASN A 105 0.85 3.98 -14.72
CA ASN A 105 0.47 2.59 -15.01
C ASN A 105 -0.67 2.11 -14.08
N GLY A 106 -0.66 2.52 -12.82
CA GLY A 106 -1.73 2.21 -11.86
C GLY A 106 -3.06 2.87 -12.21
N GLU A 107 -3.02 4.13 -12.65
CA GLU A 107 -4.20 4.84 -13.14
C GLU A 107 -4.78 4.16 -14.39
N GLU A 108 -3.94 3.91 -15.41
CA GLU A 108 -4.35 3.17 -16.61
C GLU A 108 -4.88 1.77 -16.29
N PHE A 109 -4.29 1.09 -15.30
CA PHE A 109 -4.75 -0.22 -14.88
C PHE A 109 -6.19 -0.16 -14.34
N LEU A 110 -6.50 0.82 -13.50
CA LEU A 110 -7.85 1.01 -12.97
C LEU A 110 -8.86 1.43 -14.05
N GLU A 111 -8.43 2.26 -15.02
CA GLU A 111 -9.29 2.63 -16.16
C GLU A 111 -9.66 1.41 -17.01
N LYS A 112 -8.69 0.51 -17.26
CA LYS A 112 -8.89 -0.72 -18.03
C LYS A 112 -9.63 -1.81 -17.25
N ASN A 113 -9.52 -1.79 -15.93
CA ASN A 113 -10.10 -2.79 -15.03
C ASN A 113 -10.93 -2.07 -13.96
N PRO A 114 -12.05 -1.43 -14.34
CA PRO A 114 -12.86 -0.68 -13.39
C PRO A 114 -13.39 -1.65 -12.33
N VAL A 115 -13.15 -1.28 -11.08
CA VAL A 115 -13.77 -1.99 -9.96
C VAL A 115 -15.26 -1.65 -10.08
N THR A 116 -16.12 -2.66 -10.27
CA THR A 116 -17.59 -2.49 -10.42
C THR A 116 -18.39 -3.31 -9.41
N GLY A 117 -19.56 -2.83 -9.01
CA GLY A 117 -20.49 -3.51 -8.09
C GLY A 117 -21.04 -2.61 -6.98
N GLU A 118 -22.19 -2.97 -6.40
CA GLU A 118 -22.86 -2.23 -5.30
C GLU A 118 -21.95 -2.00 -4.08
N ASP A 119 -20.98 -2.89 -3.85
CA ASP A 119 -20.00 -2.77 -2.78
C ASP A 119 -19.09 -1.53 -2.92
N ILE A 120 -18.94 -1.00 -4.13
CA ILE A 120 -17.97 0.06 -4.43
C ILE A 120 -18.54 1.43 -4.17
N ASP A 121 -19.83 1.63 -4.45
CA ASP A 121 -20.51 2.86 -4.08
C ASP A 121 -20.52 3.00 -2.55
N LYS A 122 -20.83 1.90 -1.84
CA LYS A 122 -20.72 1.83 -0.37
C LYS A 122 -19.30 2.10 0.10
N LEU A 123 -18.30 1.52 -0.56
CA LEU A 123 -16.89 1.75 -0.24
C LEU A 123 -16.51 3.22 -0.44
N LYS A 124 -16.98 3.85 -1.52
CA LYS A 124 -16.70 5.25 -1.84
C LYS A 124 -17.33 6.19 -0.82
N GLU A 125 -18.58 5.95 -0.45
CA GLU A 125 -19.27 6.69 0.61
C GLU A 125 -18.54 6.54 1.95
N ALA A 126 -18.22 5.31 2.35
CA ALA A 126 -17.47 5.02 3.57
C ALA A 126 -16.08 5.68 3.58
N ILE A 127 -15.40 5.73 2.44
CA ILE A 127 -14.12 6.45 2.28
C ILE A 127 -14.32 7.93 2.55
N GLU A 128 -15.29 8.58 1.92
CA GLU A 128 -15.53 10.02 2.08
C GLU A 128 -15.88 10.37 3.54
N GLU A 129 -16.63 9.53 4.23
CA GLU A 129 -16.94 9.71 5.66
C GLU A 129 -15.72 9.53 6.57
N LEU A 130 -14.83 8.58 6.28
CA LEU A 130 -13.62 8.32 7.08
C LEU A 130 -12.45 9.25 6.72
N LYS A 131 -12.48 9.88 5.54
CA LYS A 131 -11.42 10.75 5.02
C LYS A 131 -10.98 11.85 5.99
N PRO A 132 -11.88 12.60 6.67
CA PRO A 132 -11.47 13.64 7.61
C PRO A 132 -10.68 13.07 8.81
N LYS A 133 -11.09 11.90 9.32
CA LYS A 133 -10.43 11.21 10.44
C LYS A 133 -9.02 10.78 10.04
N ILE A 134 -8.88 10.12 8.88
CA ILE A 134 -7.58 9.67 8.37
C ILE A 134 -6.65 10.86 8.06
N MET A 135 -7.16 11.93 7.45
CA MET A 135 -6.36 13.12 7.11
C MET A 135 -5.87 13.89 8.34
N SER A 136 -6.65 13.87 9.43
CA SER A 136 -6.26 14.46 10.71
C SER A 136 -5.06 13.72 11.31
N GLU A 137 -5.07 12.38 11.25
CA GLU A 137 -3.95 11.54 11.71
C GLU A 137 -2.70 11.72 10.85
N GLU A 138 -2.85 11.79 9.52
CA GLU A 138 -1.75 12.11 8.59
C GLU A 138 -1.07 13.44 8.95
N SER A 139 -1.88 14.47 9.21
CA SER A 139 -1.39 15.80 9.56
C SER A 139 -0.62 15.79 10.88
N ALA A 140 -1.14 15.08 11.90
CA ALA A 140 -0.46 14.92 13.17
C ALA A 140 0.90 14.19 13.02
N ALA A 141 0.94 13.12 12.22
CA ALA A 141 2.16 12.37 11.94
C ALA A 141 3.21 13.22 11.20
N GLU A 142 2.79 14.04 10.24
CA GLU A 142 3.67 14.98 9.53
C GLU A 142 4.28 16.02 10.47
N LEU A 143 3.48 16.60 11.38
CA LEU A 143 3.95 17.60 12.35
C LEU A 143 5.05 17.05 13.26
N ILE A 144 4.86 15.84 13.78
CA ILE A 144 5.86 15.15 14.61
C ILE A 144 7.16 14.94 13.81
N THR A 145 7.03 14.48 12.57
CA THR A 145 8.18 14.19 11.70
C THR A 145 8.95 15.46 11.32
N ARG A 146 8.25 16.55 11.00
CA ARG A 146 8.86 17.86 10.68
C ARG A 146 9.54 18.48 11.90
N GLY A 147 8.92 18.38 13.09
CA GLY A 147 9.51 18.83 14.35
C GLY A 147 10.84 18.14 14.67
N TYR A 148 10.93 16.84 14.41
CA TYR A 148 12.16 16.06 14.61
C TYR A 148 13.30 16.46 13.64
N ARG A 149 12.96 16.72 12.36
CA ARG A 149 13.94 17.17 11.34
C ARG A 149 14.51 18.56 11.66
N ARG A 150 13.71 19.48 12.23
CA ARG A 150 14.18 20.82 12.65
C ARG A 150 15.16 20.76 13.83
N ARG A 151 14.93 19.88 14.80
CA ARG A 151 15.83 19.74 15.97
C ARG A 151 17.22 19.20 15.60
N ARG A 152 17.32 18.29 14.62
CA ARG A 152 18.60 17.74 14.15
C ARG A 152 19.47 18.72 13.36
N ARG A 153 18.92 19.85 12.88
CA ARG A 153 19.64 20.86 12.10
C ARG A 153 20.26 21.99 12.92
N ARG A 154 20.18 21.97 14.26
CA ARG A 154 20.97 22.91 15.08
C ARG A 154 22.42 22.41 15.12
N PRO A 155 23.38 23.12 14.50
CA PRO A 155 24.78 22.86 14.77
C PRO A 155 24.99 23.14 16.26
N ARG A 156 25.61 22.19 16.97
CA ARG A 156 26.17 22.49 18.30
C ARG A 156 27.20 23.61 18.07
N ARG A 157 26.89 24.81 18.55
CA ARG A 157 27.89 25.87 18.75
C ARG A 157 28.70 25.52 19.99
#